data_AF-A0A0C1QPU0-F1
#
_entry.id   AF-A0A0C1QPU0-F1
#
_cell.length_a   1.000
_cell.length_b   1.000
_cell.length_c   1.000
_cell.angle_alpha   90.00
_cell.angle_beta   90.00
_cell.angle_gamma   90.00
#
_symmetry.space_group_name_H-M   'P 1'
#
loop_
_entity.id
_entity.type
_entity.pdbx_description
1 polymer ?
#
loop_
_entity_poly.entity_id
_entity_poly.type
_entity_poly.pdbx_seq_one_letter_code
_entity_poly.pdbx_strand_id
1 'polypeptide(L)' 'MNLLRIRIHHLIEQLADEDLESFWSLVHARHCDFYMLKAIQEVKRSQQPWDTLTHEEALRLLIFS' A
#
# COMPACT_ATOMS: atom_id res chain seq x y z
N MET A 1 -24.79 -5.40 -7.69
CA MET A 1 -24.03 -4.32 -8.36
C MET A 1 -23.39 -3.43 -7.31
N ASN A 2 -22.11 -3.06 -7.47
CA ASN A 2 -21.39 -2.27 -6.47
C ASN A 2 -21.54 -0.77 -6.79
N LEU A 3 -22.30 -0.03 -5.97
CA LEU A 3 -22.60 1.40 -6.16
C LEU A 3 -21.34 2.26 -6.27
N LEU A 4 -20.29 1.92 -5.52
CA LEU A 4 -19.01 2.62 -5.56
C LEU A 4 -18.34 2.45 -6.91
N ARG A 5 -18.41 1.23 -7.47
CA ARG A 5 -17.87 0.95 -8.80
C ARG A 5 -18.55 1.80 -9.87
N ILE A 6 -19.89 1.88 -9.84
CA ILE A 6 -20.67 2.70 -10.78
C ILE A 6 -20.29 4.19 -10.64
N ARG A 7 -20.19 4.69 -9.41
CA ARG A 7 -19.78 6.09 -9.15
C ARG A 7 -18.37 6.38 -9.65
N ILE A 8 -17.43 5.48 -9.43
CA ILE A 8 -16.04 5.64 -9.89
C ILE A 8 -15.99 5.69 -11.41
N HIS A 9 -16.69 4.80 -12.11
CA HIS A 9 -16.74 4.83 -13.58
C HIS A 9 -17.29 6.16 -14.10
N HIS A 10 -18.37 6.66 -13.50
CA HIS A 10 -18.94 7.95 -13.90
C HIS A 10 -17.98 9.13 -13.65
N LEU A 11 -17.20 9.11 -12.57
CA LEU A 11 -16.20 10.12 -12.30
C LEU A 11 -15.02 10.06 -13.28
N ILE A 12 -14.64 8.86 -13.71
CA ILE A 12 -13.60 8.65 -14.73
C ILE A 12 -14.07 9.23 -16.07
N GLU A 13 -15.32 9.00 -16.47
CA GLU A 13 -15.91 9.54 -17.70
C GLU A 13 -15.96 11.07 -17.74
N GLN A 14 -15.88 11.74 -16.58
CA GLN A 14 -15.89 13.20 -16.47
C GLN A 14 -14.49 13.82 -16.50
N LEU A 15 -13.43 13.01 -16.41
CA LEU A 15 -12.04 13.48 -16.47
C LEU A 15 -11.60 13.63 -17.93
N ALA A 16 -10.82 14.67 -18.22
CA ALA A 16 -10.12 14.75 -19.49
C ALA A 16 -9.03 13.66 -19.54
N ASP A 17 -8.75 13.12 -20.73
CA ASP A 17 -7.74 12.06 -20.90
C ASP A 17 -6.35 12.49 -20.40
N GLU A 18 -6.02 13.77 -20.56
CA GLU A 18 -4.77 14.38 -20.07
C GLU A 18 -4.67 14.42 -18.54
N ASP A 19 -5.81 14.53 -17.83
CA ASP A 19 -5.87 14.53 -16.37
C ASP A 19 -5.92 13.11 -15.80
N LEU A 20 -6.35 12.13 -16.60
CA LEU A 20 -6.57 10.75 -16.15
C LEU A 20 -5.28 10.08 -15.68
N GLU A 21 -4.17 10.28 -16.40
CA GLU A 21 -2.88 9.69 -16.04
C GLU A 21 -2.32 10.28 -14.73
N SER A 22 -2.42 11.61 -14.58
CA SER A 22 -2.01 12.33 -13.37
C SER A 22 -2.85 11.90 -12.16
N PHE A 23 -4.17 11.83 -12.34
CA PHE A 23 -5.09 11.39 -11.29
C PHE A 23 -4.86 9.92 -10.91
N TRP A 24 -4.66 9.03 -11.88
CA TRP A 24 -4.34 7.64 -11.62
C TRP A 24 -3.05 7.49 -10.83
N SER A 25 -2.00 8.23 -11.20
CA SER A 25 -0.72 8.22 -10.49
C SER A 25 -0.88 8.61 -9.02
N LEU A 26 -1.69 9.64 -8.73
CA LEU A 26 -1.99 10.07 -7.37
C LEU A 26 -2.78 9.00 -6.59
N VAL A 27 -3.86 8.48 -7.18
CA VAL A 27 -4.72 7.48 -6.54
C VAL A 27 -3.94 6.20 -6.26
N HIS A 28 -3.15 5.75 -7.22
CA HIS A 28 -2.32 4.54 -7.09
C HIS A 28 -1.29 4.70 -5.98
N ALA A 29 -0.56 5.83 -5.93
CA ALA A 29 0.39 6.10 -4.85
C ALA A 29 -0.27 6.05 -3.48
N ARG A 30 -1.43 6.72 -3.32
CA ARG A 30 -2.18 6.72 -2.05
C ARG A 30 -2.73 5.34 -1.68
N HIS A 31 -3.16 4.57 -2.67
CA HIS A 31 -3.62 3.20 -2.45
C HIS A 31 -2.49 2.32 -1.92
N CYS A 32 -1.31 2.38 -2.56
CA CYS A 32 -0.12 1.66 -2.12
C CYS A 32 0.32 2.07 -0.71
N ASP A 33 0.38 3.37 -0.42
CA ASP A 33 0.73 3.88 0.91
C ASP A 33 -0.23 3.35 1.98
N PHE A 34 -1.54 3.44 1.71
CA PHE A 34 -2.57 2.96 2.63
C PHE A 34 -2.49 1.45 2.84
N TYR A 35 -2.31 0.69 1.77
CA TYR A 35 -2.17 -0.76 1.84
C TYR A 35 -0.94 -1.16 2.64
N MET A 36 0.20 -0.53 2.38
CA MET A 36 1.44 -0.78 3.13
C MET A 36 1.28 -0.46 4.61
N LEU A 37 0.65 0.68 4.94
CA LEU A 37 0.36 1.03 6.33
C LEU A 37 -0.54 0.00 7.01
N LYS A 38 -1.57 -0.50 6.32
CA LYS A 38 -2.45 -1.55 6.83
C LYS A 38 -1.70 -2.85 7.08
N ALA A 39 -0.89 -3.29 6.12
CA ALA A 39 -0.06 -4.48 6.28
C ALA A 39 0.88 -4.37 7.49
N ILE A 40 1.56 -3.23 7.65
CA ILE A 40 2.43 -2.97 8.82
C ILE A 40 1.62 -3.03 10.12
N GLN A 41 0.44 -2.43 10.16
CA GLN A 41 -0.43 -2.45 11.35
C GLN A 41 -0.90 -3.86 11.70
N GLU A 42 -1.22 -4.68 10.69
CA GLU A 42 -1.63 -6.07 10.88
C GLU A 42 -0.48 -6.93 11.40
N VAL A 43 0.70 -6.83 10.78
CA VAL A 43 1.90 -7.54 11.25
C VAL A 43 2.20 -7.17 12.69
N LYS A 44 2.20 -5.87 13.04
CA LYS A 44 2.42 -5.42 14.43
C LYS A 44 1.43 -5.98 15.44
N ARG A 45 0.19 -6.28 15.02
CA ARG A 45 -0.83 -6.87 15.90
C ARG A 45 -0.65 -8.37 16.10
N SER A 46 -0.14 -9.08 15.09
CA SER A 46 0.11 -10.52 15.16
C SER A 46 1.51 -10.87 15.66
N GLN A 47 2.43 -9.90 15.66
CA GLN A 47 3.83 -10.06 16.01
C GLN A 47 3.99 -10.65 17.42
N GLN A 48 4.63 -11.81 17.49
CA GLN A 48 5.09 -12.39 18.74
C GLN A 48 6.49 -11.85 19.08
N PRO A 49 6.89 -11.88 20.35
CA PRO A 49 8.31 -11.85 20.69
C PRO A 49 9.02 -12.89 19.80
N TRP A 50 10.20 -12.57 19.26
CA TRP A 50 11.00 -13.40 18.33
C TRP A 50 10.60 -13.40 16.83
N ASP A 51 9.47 -12.82 16.43
CA ASP A 51 9.12 -12.64 15.00
C ASP A 51 9.92 -11.52 14.31
N THR A 52 10.74 -10.80 15.07
CA THR A 52 11.55 -9.68 14.58
C THR A 52 12.98 -9.88 14.98
N LEU A 53 13.87 -9.60 14.03
CA LEU A 53 15.28 -9.54 14.29
C LEU A 53 15.59 -8.28 15.11
N THR A 54 16.41 -8.43 16.13
CA THR A 54 17.15 -7.31 16.70
C THR A 54 18.11 -6.74 15.65
N HIS A 55 18.57 -5.51 15.88
CA HIS A 55 19.53 -4.87 14.99
C HIS A 55 20.81 -5.71 14.79
N GLU A 56 21.30 -6.36 15.85
CA GLU A 56 22.48 -7.23 15.79
C GLU A 56 22.24 -8.52 14.99
N GLU A 57 21.06 -9.13 15.13
CA GLU A 57 20.69 -10.33 14.36
C GLU A 57 20.51 -10.02 12.88
N ALA A 58 19.92 -8.86 12.55
CA ALA A 58 19.79 -8.40 11.17
C ALA A 58 21.17 -8.13 10.53
N LEU A 59 22.08 -7.48 11.26
CA LEU A 59 23.45 -7.25 10.78
C LEU A 59 24.21 -8.55 10.54
N ARG A 60 24.06 -9.56 11.41
CA ARG A 60 24.68 -10.87 11.20
C ARG A 60 24.17 -11.52 9.91
N LEU A 61 22.86 -11.51 9.67
CA LEU A 61 22.30 -12.07 8.44
C LEU A 61 22.81 -11.39 7.18
N LEU A 62 23.00 -10.06 7.19
CA LEU A 62 23.55 -9.31 6.06
C LEU A 62 25.05 -9.54 5.82
N ILE A 63 25.81 -9.85 6.85
CA ILE A 63 27.26 -10.12 6.74
C ILE A 63 27.51 -11.55 6.23
N PHE A 64 26.58 -12.48 6.47
CA PHE A 64 26.67 -13.88 6.04
C PHE A 64 25.78 -14.22 4.82
N SER A 65 25.20 -13.22 4.15
CA SER A 65 24.40 -13.36 2.93
C SER A 65 25.19 -13.12 1.65
#